data_AF-A0A7X7VR93-F1
#
_entry.id   AF-A0A7X7VR93-F1
#
_cell.length_a   1.000
_cell.length_b   1.000
_cell.length_c   1.000
_cell.angle_alpha   90.00
_cell.angle_beta   90.00
_cell.angle_gamma   90.00
#
_symmetry.space_group_name_H-M   'P 1'
#
loop_
_entity.id
_entity.type
_entity.pdbx_description
1 polymer ?
#
loop_
_entity_poly.entity_id
_entity_poly.type
_entity_poly.pdbx_seq_one_letter_code
_entity_poly.pdbx_strand_id
1 'polypeptide(L)'
;MYSFASARDLFETARGAALENARWRDRQEDMRSRTEHVGGTASNGGGGGGHDPNAASDSLMSFEEAHARMVEDNERLMDYATAVLYGRHMDGGLASLLDCEHADVVCFHWVMACTWDETARNMHRSVRWCRYAADVAFDTMDGIECDRIIDGVGIATI
;
A
#
# COMPACT_ATOMS: atom_id res chain seq x y z
N MET A 1 -7.96 13.22 -9.37
CA MET A 1 -8.10 13.67 -7.97
C MET A 1 -9.03 12.67 -7.30
N TYR A 2 -8.54 11.93 -6.32
CA TYR A 2 -9.37 10.96 -5.61
C TYR A 2 -10.39 11.70 -4.74
N SER A 3 -11.62 11.20 -4.68
CA SER A 3 -12.68 11.75 -3.82
C SER A 3 -13.02 10.70 -2.78
N PHE A 4 -12.65 10.95 -1.53
CA PHE A 4 -12.96 10.10 -0.38
C PHE A 4 -13.94 10.84 0.54
N ALA A 5 -14.78 10.10 1.26
CA ALA A 5 -15.75 10.72 2.18
C ALA A 5 -15.10 11.14 3.51
N SER A 6 -13.97 10.54 3.88
CA SER A 6 -13.14 10.89 5.05
C SER A 6 -11.68 10.52 4.80
N ALA A 7 -10.78 11.05 5.62
CA ALA A 7 -9.39 10.61 5.67
C ALA A 7 -9.29 9.12 6.04
N ARG A 8 -10.17 8.63 6.94
CA ARG A 8 -10.20 7.21 7.28
C ARG A 8 -10.54 6.33 6.07
N ASP A 9 -11.47 6.75 5.21
CA ASP A 9 -11.78 6.00 3.98
C ASP A 9 -10.61 5.97 3.00
N LEU A 10 -9.88 7.09 2.85
CA LEU A 10 -8.64 7.13 2.08
C LEU A 10 -7.64 6.09 2.59
N PHE A 11 -7.34 6.11 3.90
CA PHE A 11 -6.29 5.25 4.46
C PHE A 11 -6.72 3.78 4.55
N GLU A 12 -8.00 3.46 4.76
CA GLU A 12 -8.50 2.09 4.64
C GLU A 12 -8.40 1.58 3.19
N THR A 13 -8.68 2.43 2.20
CA THR A 13 -8.49 2.07 0.79
C THR A 13 -7.01 1.83 0.49
N ALA A 14 -6.12 2.72 0.96
CA ALA A 14 -4.67 2.56 0.81
C ALA A 14 -4.16 1.28 1.48
N ARG A 15 -4.68 0.95 2.67
CA ARG A 15 -4.35 -0.31 3.34
C ARG A 15 -4.81 -1.53 2.55
N GLY A 16 -6.01 -1.47 1.97
CA GLY A 16 -6.52 -2.50 1.07
C GLY A 16 -5.55 -2.74 -0.08
N ALA A 17 -5.13 -1.66 -0.75
CA ALA A 17 -4.16 -1.71 -1.85
C ALA A 17 -2.78 -2.26 -1.40
N ALA A 18 -2.27 -1.84 -0.24
CA ALA A 18 -1.01 -2.33 0.32
C ALA A 18 -1.05 -3.85 0.59
N LEU A 19 -2.12 -4.33 1.22
CA LEU A 19 -2.33 -5.76 1.48
C LEU A 19 -2.53 -6.55 0.19
N GLU A 20 -3.18 -5.97 -0.81
CA GLU A 20 -3.36 -6.62 -2.11
C GLU A 20 -2.02 -6.77 -2.83
N ASN A 21 -1.24 -5.69 -2.90
CA ASN A 21 0.11 -5.69 -3.48
C ASN A 21 1.03 -6.72 -2.80
N ALA A 22 0.96 -6.86 -1.47
CA ALA A 22 1.72 -7.89 -0.74
C ALA A 22 1.33 -9.31 -1.20
N ARG A 23 0.03 -9.63 -1.22
CA ARG A 23 -0.47 -10.95 -1.68
C ARG A 23 -0.13 -11.24 -3.14
N TRP A 24 -0.02 -10.20 -3.96
CA TRP A 24 0.35 -10.33 -5.35
C TRP A 24 1.83 -10.65 -5.52
N ARG A 25 2.71 -10.00 -4.75
CA ARG A 25 4.13 -10.32 -4.70
C ARG A 25 4.37 -11.77 -4.31
N ASP A 26 3.70 -12.25 -3.26
CA ASP A 26 3.78 -13.65 -2.82
C ASP A 26 3.36 -14.63 -3.94
N ARG A 27 2.25 -14.33 -4.63
CA ARG A 27 1.75 -15.16 -5.75
C ARG A 27 2.71 -15.19 -6.95
N GLN A 28 3.38 -14.08 -7.27
CA GLN A 28 4.37 -14.06 -8.34
C GLN A 28 5.61 -14.92 -7.98
N GLU A 29 6.05 -14.86 -6.73
CA GLU A 29 7.18 -15.68 -6.25
C GLU A 29 6.84 -17.18 -6.29
N ASP A 30 5.64 -17.55 -5.86
CA ASP A 30 5.13 -18.92 -5.96
C ASP A 30 5.05 -19.41 -7.43
N MET A 31 4.53 -18.56 -8.33
CA MET A 31 4.38 -18.93 -9.74
C MET A 31 5.75 -19.05 -10.44
N ARG A 32 6.70 -18.15 -10.16
CA ARG A 32 8.09 -18.27 -10.66
C ARG A 32 8.74 -19.57 -10.20
N SER A 33 8.62 -19.90 -8.90
CA SER A 33 9.15 -21.13 -8.31
C SER A 33 8.60 -22.39 -8.99
N ARG A 34 7.32 -22.39 -9.40
CA ARG A 34 6.66 -23.50 -10.11
C ARG A 34 7.13 -23.62 -11.56
N THR A 35 7.29 -22.51 -12.27
CA THR A 35 7.77 -22.51 -13.66
C THR A 35 9.22 -22.97 -13.76
N GLU A 36 10.06 -22.57 -12.79
CA GLU A 36 11.45 -23.05 -12.66
C GLU A 36 11.52 -24.56 -12.40
N HIS A 37 10.61 -25.12 -11.59
CA HIS A 37 10.52 -26.57 -11.36
C HIS A 37 10.04 -27.38 -12.58
N VAL A 38 9.18 -26.81 -13.41
CA VAL A 38 8.71 -27.47 -14.66
C VAL A 38 9.82 -27.49 -15.72
N GLY A 39 10.70 -26.48 -15.75
CA GLY A 39 11.88 -26.47 -16.63
C GLY A 39 12.99 -27.47 -16.24
N GLY A 40 12.96 -28.02 -15.01
CA GLY A 40 14.00 -28.90 -14.47
C GLY A 40 13.78 -30.41 -14.65
N THR A 41 12.59 -30.86 -15.09
CA THR A 41 12.27 -32.30 -15.17
C THR A 41 11.88 -32.73 -16.58
N ALA A 42 12.83 -32.64 -17.52
CA ALA A 42 12.75 -33.41 -18.76
C ALA A 42 13.22 -34.87 -18.50
N SER A 43 12.48 -35.61 -17.66
CA SER A 43 12.64 -37.07 -17.58
C SER A 43 11.61 -37.74 -18.48
N ASN A 44 12.11 -38.18 -19.63
CA ASN A 44 11.54 -39.06 -20.64
C ASN A 44 10.39 -39.98 -20.16
N GLY A 45 9.16 -39.74 -20.60
CA GLY A 45 8.01 -40.62 -20.38
C GLY A 45 6.80 -40.19 -21.20
N GLY A 46 6.48 -40.93 -22.26
CA GLY A 46 5.45 -40.59 -23.24
C GLY A 46 4.01 -40.69 -22.73
N GLY A 47 3.13 -39.93 -23.36
CA GLY A 47 1.68 -40.00 -23.16
C GLY A 47 1.00 -38.73 -23.64
N GLY A 48 0.22 -38.83 -24.71
CA GLY A 48 -0.32 -37.70 -25.46
C GLY A 48 -1.30 -36.82 -24.68
N GLY A 49 -1.21 -35.53 -24.95
CA GLY A 49 -2.14 -34.49 -24.52
C GLY A 49 -1.56 -33.17 -24.97
N GLY A 50 -2.09 -32.59 -26.04
CA GLY A 50 -1.62 -31.32 -26.62
C GLY A 50 -1.85 -30.17 -25.64
N HIS A 51 -0.93 -30.01 -24.69
CA HIS A 51 -0.86 -28.83 -23.86
C HIS A 51 0.04 -27.84 -24.59
N ASP A 52 -0.57 -26.85 -25.24
CA ASP A 52 0.18 -25.80 -25.95
C ASP A 52 0.93 -24.94 -24.91
N PRO A 53 2.27 -24.96 -24.88
CA PRO A 53 3.05 -24.13 -23.98
C PRO A 53 2.90 -22.63 -24.28
N ASN A 54 2.48 -22.25 -25.50
CA ASN A 54 2.16 -20.85 -25.80
C ASN A 54 0.86 -20.40 -25.12
N ALA A 55 -0.16 -21.26 -25.01
CA ALA A 55 -1.41 -20.88 -24.33
C ALA A 55 -1.22 -20.54 -22.84
N ALA A 56 -0.28 -21.22 -22.18
CA ALA A 56 0.14 -20.90 -20.82
C ALA A 56 0.91 -19.57 -20.75
N SER A 57 1.75 -19.29 -21.75
CA SER A 57 2.55 -18.05 -21.83
C SER A 57 1.70 -16.82 -22.19
N ASP A 58 0.76 -16.94 -23.14
CA ASP A 58 -0.15 -15.87 -23.56
C ASP A 58 -1.14 -15.51 -22.44
N SER A 59 -1.59 -16.52 -21.68
CA SER A 59 -2.42 -16.31 -20.49
C SER A 59 -1.65 -15.60 -19.37
N LEU A 60 -0.36 -15.93 -19.21
CA LEU A 60 0.52 -15.27 -18.25
C LEU A 60 0.76 -13.80 -18.64
N MET A 61 1.04 -13.52 -19.92
CA MET A 61 1.28 -12.17 -20.41
C MET A 61 0.04 -11.26 -20.29
N SER A 62 -1.14 -11.76 -20.67
CA SER A 62 -2.40 -11.01 -20.52
C SER A 62 -2.74 -10.73 -19.04
N PHE A 63 -2.39 -11.66 -18.16
CA PHE A 63 -2.53 -11.51 -16.72
C PHE A 63 -1.55 -10.49 -16.13
N GLU A 64 -0.30 -10.49 -16.60
CA GLU A 64 0.73 -9.52 -16.20
C GLU A 64 0.37 -8.08 -16.62
N GLU A 65 -0.23 -7.89 -17.81
CA GLU A 65 -0.63 -6.56 -18.30
C GLU A 65 -1.79 -5.94 -17.53
N ALA A 66 -2.84 -6.71 -17.21
CA ALA A 66 -3.96 -6.24 -16.40
C ALA A 66 -3.49 -5.94 -14.96
N HIS A 67 -2.57 -6.75 -14.45
CA HIS A 67 -1.97 -6.57 -13.14
C HIS A 67 -1.06 -5.33 -13.07
N ALA A 68 -0.31 -5.02 -14.15
CA ALA A 68 0.55 -3.84 -14.19
C ALA A 68 -0.22 -2.54 -13.97
N ARG A 69 -1.40 -2.39 -14.56
CA ARG A 69 -2.24 -1.19 -14.36
C ARG A 69 -2.78 -1.08 -12.93
N MET A 70 -3.21 -2.21 -12.37
CA MET A 70 -3.70 -2.25 -10.99
C MET A 70 -2.58 -1.91 -10.00
N VAL A 71 -1.36 -2.40 -10.20
CA VAL A 71 -0.19 -2.04 -9.39
C VAL A 71 0.10 -0.55 -9.51
N GLU A 72 0.08 0.01 -10.73
CA GLU A 72 0.32 1.45 -10.94
C GLU A 72 -0.73 2.32 -10.23
N ASP A 73 -2.01 1.95 -10.29
CA ASP A 73 -3.07 2.68 -9.60
C ASP A 73 -2.97 2.55 -8.07
N ASN A 74 -2.56 1.38 -7.57
CA ASN A 74 -2.26 1.18 -6.16
C ASN A 74 -1.06 2.03 -5.72
N GLU A 75 0.03 2.05 -6.50
CA GLU A 75 1.21 2.88 -6.21
C GLU A 75 0.86 4.36 -6.17
N ARG A 76 0.05 4.87 -7.11
CA ARG A 76 -0.44 6.26 -7.08
C ARG A 76 -1.28 6.57 -5.85
N LEU A 77 -2.13 5.64 -5.42
CA LEU A 77 -2.92 5.80 -4.19
C LEU A 77 -2.01 5.85 -2.95
N MET A 78 -1.00 4.99 -2.93
CA MET A 78 -0.01 4.93 -1.84
C MET A 78 0.83 6.20 -1.78
N ASP A 79 1.33 6.68 -2.92
CA ASP A 79 2.08 7.95 -3.02
C ASP A 79 1.24 9.13 -2.54
N TYR A 80 -0.04 9.17 -2.93
CA TYR A 80 -0.97 10.19 -2.45
C TYR A 80 -1.16 10.12 -0.93
N ALA A 81 -1.40 8.93 -0.37
CA ALA A 81 -1.52 8.74 1.08
C ALA A 81 -0.24 9.16 1.83
N THR A 82 0.94 8.81 1.32
CA THR A 82 2.22 9.25 1.87
C THR A 82 2.39 10.76 1.79
N ALA A 83 1.99 11.40 0.69
CA ALA A 83 2.02 12.85 0.55
C ALA A 83 1.10 13.55 1.55
N VAL A 84 -0.06 12.97 1.90
CA VAL A 84 -0.93 13.51 2.96
C VAL A 84 -0.20 13.49 4.32
N LEU A 85 0.57 12.45 4.60
CA LEU A 85 1.28 12.32 5.88
C LEU A 85 2.50 13.24 5.99
N TYR A 86 3.28 13.39 4.92
CA TYR A 86 4.60 14.03 4.97
C TYR A 86 4.79 15.20 3.98
N GLY A 87 3.80 15.51 3.16
CA GLY A 87 3.92 16.46 2.05
C GLY A 87 4.57 15.83 0.82
N ARG A 88 4.49 16.52 -0.33
CA ARG A 88 5.07 16.02 -1.61
C ARG A 88 6.59 15.90 -1.58
N HIS A 89 7.27 16.73 -0.77
CA HIS A 89 8.73 16.77 -0.68
C HIS A 89 9.23 16.53 0.74
N MET A 90 8.46 15.84 1.58
CA MET A 90 8.77 15.60 2.99
C MET A 90 8.89 16.90 3.82
N ASP A 91 8.25 17.97 3.35
CA ASP A 91 8.32 19.34 3.86
C ASP A 91 6.98 19.84 4.43
N GLY A 92 5.97 18.97 4.51
CA GLY A 92 4.61 19.34 4.89
C GLY A 92 3.81 18.16 5.43
N GLY A 93 2.52 18.10 5.07
CA GLY A 93 1.63 17.01 5.46
C GLY A 93 1.22 17.06 6.93
N LEU A 94 0.56 15.99 7.38
CA LEU A 94 0.13 15.82 8.77
C LEU A 94 1.29 15.98 9.77
N ALA A 95 2.48 15.52 9.41
CA ALA A 95 3.67 15.63 10.24
C ALA A 95 4.02 17.08 10.60
N SER A 96 3.72 18.03 9.71
CA SER A 96 3.92 19.47 9.95
C SER A 96 2.83 20.12 10.80
N LEU A 97 1.63 19.51 10.86
CA LEU A 97 0.47 20.03 11.59
C LEU A 97 0.38 19.51 13.02
N LEU A 98 0.74 18.24 13.25
CA LEU A 98 0.79 17.59 14.56
C LEU A 98 2.23 17.36 14.99
N ASP A 99 2.78 16.22 14.56
CA ASP A 99 4.18 15.81 14.70
C ASP A 99 4.40 14.55 13.85
N CYS A 100 5.67 14.16 13.67
CA CYS A 100 6.01 12.94 12.96
C CYS A 100 5.49 11.66 13.63
N GLU A 101 5.34 11.62 14.96
CA GLU A 101 4.93 10.38 15.63
C GLU A 101 3.47 9.99 15.29
N HIS A 102 2.58 10.98 15.16
CA HIS A 102 1.20 10.76 14.74
C HIS A 102 1.12 10.34 13.26
N ALA A 103 1.90 10.99 12.40
CA ALA A 103 2.00 10.62 10.98
C ALA A 103 2.56 9.20 10.80
N ASP A 104 3.60 8.84 11.55
CA ASP A 104 4.26 7.54 11.50
C ASP A 104 3.34 6.40 11.96
N VAL A 105 2.51 6.62 12.97
CA VAL A 105 1.48 5.65 13.37
C VAL A 105 0.54 5.32 12.20
N VAL A 106 0.08 6.35 11.49
CA VAL A 106 -0.82 6.16 10.34
C VAL A 106 -0.08 5.47 9.19
N CYS A 107 1.16 5.89 8.94
CA CYS A 107 2.03 5.29 7.93
C CYS A 107 2.24 3.78 8.20
N PHE A 108 2.69 3.40 9.39
CA PHE A 108 2.94 2.01 9.71
C PHE A 108 1.67 1.17 9.60
N HIS A 109 0.56 1.64 10.17
CA HIS A 109 -0.63 0.81 10.25
C HIS A 109 -1.40 0.69 8.92
N TRP A 110 -1.57 1.79 8.18
CA TRP A 110 -2.36 1.80 6.95
C TRP A 110 -1.51 1.72 5.68
N VAL A 111 -0.41 2.47 5.58
CA VAL A 111 0.43 2.48 4.37
C VAL A 111 1.32 1.23 4.32
N MET A 112 2.01 0.91 5.41
CA MET A 112 2.84 -0.30 5.51
C MET A 112 2.03 -1.55 5.90
N ALA A 113 0.71 -1.39 6.07
CA ALA A 113 -0.24 -2.44 6.44
C ALA A 113 0.12 -3.23 7.73
N CYS A 114 0.97 -2.69 8.60
CA CYS A 114 1.37 -3.35 9.84
C CYS A 114 0.18 -3.61 10.76
N THR A 115 0.26 -4.67 11.55
CA THR A 115 -0.64 -4.88 12.69
C THR A 115 -0.43 -3.80 13.75
N TRP A 116 -1.38 -3.69 14.69
CA TRP A 116 -1.22 -2.76 15.82
C TRP A 116 -0.01 -3.09 16.69
N ASP A 117 0.30 -4.38 16.88
CA ASP A 117 1.47 -4.81 17.65
C ASP A 117 2.79 -4.49 16.95
N GLU A 118 2.86 -4.64 15.63
CA GLU A 118 4.03 -4.23 14.83
C GLU A 118 4.20 -2.72 14.86
N THR A 119 3.11 -1.98 14.68
CA THR A 119 3.10 -0.51 14.75
C THR A 119 3.62 -0.04 16.11
N ALA A 120 3.08 -0.59 17.21
CA ALA A 120 3.52 -0.27 18.56
C ALA A 120 5.00 -0.59 18.81
N ARG A 121 5.50 -1.71 18.26
CA ARG A 121 6.92 -2.09 18.32
C ARG A 121 7.80 -1.09 17.55
N ASN A 122 7.42 -0.73 16.33
CA ASN A 122 8.16 0.23 15.50
C ASN A 122 8.17 1.64 16.13
N MET A 123 7.06 2.05 16.74
CA MET A 123 6.93 3.35 17.41
C MET A 123 7.58 3.39 18.79
N HIS A 124 7.98 2.26 19.36
CA HIS A 124 8.38 2.14 20.76
C HIS A 124 7.33 2.75 21.73
N ARG A 125 6.06 2.42 21.47
CA ARG A 125 4.89 2.90 22.23
C ARG A 125 3.94 1.75 22.55
N SER A 126 2.92 2.00 23.36
CA SER A 126 1.86 1.02 23.59
C SER A 126 0.84 1.01 22.45
N VAL A 127 0.21 -0.14 22.19
CA VAL A 127 -0.92 -0.25 21.24
C VAL A 127 -2.02 0.76 21.54
N ARG A 128 -2.32 0.99 22.83
CA ARG A 128 -3.32 1.97 23.26
C ARG A 128 -2.95 3.39 22.81
N TRP A 129 -1.68 3.77 22.98
CA TRP A 129 -1.20 5.07 22.54
C TRP A 129 -1.24 5.21 21.02
N CYS A 130 -0.83 4.18 20.27
CA CYS A 130 -0.89 4.21 18.81
C CYS A 130 -2.34 4.38 18.31
N ARG A 131 -3.32 3.72 18.91
CA ARG A 131 -4.73 3.93 18.53
C ARG A 131 -5.20 5.35 18.77
N TYR A 132 -4.86 5.89 19.95
CA TYR A 132 -5.16 7.29 20.28
C TYR A 132 -4.52 8.27 19.29
N ALA A 133 -3.23 8.09 18.98
CA ALA A 133 -2.51 8.92 18.02
C ALA A 133 -3.15 8.85 16.62
N ALA A 134 -3.58 7.66 16.20
CA ALA A 134 -4.30 7.51 14.93
C ALA A 134 -5.66 8.24 14.94
N ASP A 135 -6.43 8.17 16.02
CA ASP A 135 -7.71 8.87 16.11
C ASP A 135 -7.50 10.40 16.04
N VAL A 136 -6.52 10.95 16.76
CA VAL A 136 -6.14 12.39 16.68
C VAL A 136 -5.69 12.78 15.27
N ALA A 137 -4.92 11.92 14.61
CA ALA A 137 -4.49 12.13 13.24
C ALA A 137 -5.69 12.22 12.28
N PHE A 138 -6.65 11.28 12.37
CA PHE A 138 -7.84 11.30 11.52
C PHE A 138 -8.74 12.50 11.80
N ASP A 139 -8.99 12.84 13.07
CA ASP A 139 -9.78 14.02 13.42
C ASP A 139 -9.15 15.30 12.84
N THR A 140 -7.82 15.39 12.85
CA THR A 140 -7.08 16.52 12.25
C THR A 140 -7.23 16.53 10.73
N MET A 141 -7.11 15.36 10.09
CA MET A 141 -7.24 15.24 8.63
C MET A 141 -8.68 15.41 8.12
N ASP A 142 -9.69 15.10 8.93
CA ASP A 142 -11.09 15.33 8.55
C ASP A 142 -11.49 16.80 8.76
N GLY A 143 -10.80 17.51 9.68
CA GLY A 143 -10.96 18.95 9.87
C GLY A 143 -10.32 19.82 8.78
N ILE A 144 -9.38 19.28 8.01
CA ILE A 144 -8.61 20.00 6.98
C ILE A 144 -8.60 19.16 5.69
N GLU A 145 -9.04 19.70 4.56
CA GLU A 145 -9.01 18.97 3.29
C GLU A 145 -7.60 18.42 2.98
N CYS A 146 -7.49 17.14 2.60
CA CYS A 146 -6.20 16.46 2.40
C CYS A 146 -5.25 17.19 1.44
N ASP A 147 -5.76 17.79 0.36
CA ASP A 147 -4.93 18.58 -0.56
C ASP A 147 -4.31 19.81 0.13
N ARG A 148 -5.04 20.45 1.05
CA ARG A 148 -4.50 21.56 1.84
C ARG A 148 -3.45 21.09 2.83
N ILE A 149 -3.60 19.89 3.39
CA ILE A 149 -2.60 19.27 4.27
C ILE A 149 -1.30 19.00 3.50
N ILE A 150 -1.42 18.46 2.28
CA ILE A 150 -0.27 18.21 1.39
C ILE A 150 0.51 19.50 1.10
N ASP A 151 -0.21 20.60 0.84
CA ASP A 151 0.38 21.91 0.53
C ASP A 151 0.85 22.69 1.78
N GLY A 152 0.70 22.12 2.99
CA GLY A 152 1.04 22.80 4.24
C GLY A 152 0.11 23.97 4.60
N VAL A 153 -1.04 24.08 3.93
CA VAL A 153 -2.05 25.12 4.13
C VAL A 153 -2.94 24.72 5.32
N GLY A 154 -2.35 24.79 6.51
CA GLY A 154 -3.01 24.59 7.81
C GLY A 154 -2.28 25.29 8.96
N ILE A 155 -1.06 25.78 8.70
CA ILE A 155 -0.31 26.62 9.61
C ILE A 155 -0.93 28.02 9.54
N ALA A 156 -1.60 28.45 10.61
CA ALA A 156 -2.04 29.83 10.74
C ALA A 156 -0.84 30.74 10.46
N THR A 157 -0.91 31.50 9.37
CA THR A 157 0.05 32.55 9.08
C THR A 157 -0.19 33.66 10.12
N ILE A 158 0.67 33.69 11.15
CA ILE A 158 0.85 34.83 12.06
C ILE A 158 1.96 35.72 11.55
#